data_AF-A0A7C1LZC1-F1
#
_entry.id   AF-A0A7C1LZC1-F1
#
_cell.length_a   1.000
_cell.length_b   1.000
_cell.length_c   1.000
_cell.angle_alpha   90.00
_cell.angle_beta   90.00
_cell.angle_gamma   90.00
#
_symmetry.space_group_name_H-M   'P 1'
#
loop_
_entity.id
_entity.type
_entity.pdbx_description
1 polymer ?
#
loop_
_entity_poly.entity_id
_entity_poly.type
_entity_poly.pdbx_seq_one_letter_code
_entity_poly.pdbx_strand_id
1 'polypeptide(L)'
;IIEYIYAIVSKTRSDERLLFGASPRASEHLLYAARASAFLDGRDYAIPDDVKKVAQAVLSHRLLLKAEYELEGVSTKEIIREIIEETEVPV
;
A
#
# COMPACT_ATOMS: atom_id res chain seq x y z
N ILE A 1 -12.16 5.68 3.22
CA ILE A 1 -11.00 5.31 2.36
C ILE A 1 -9.72 6.05 2.69
N ILE A 2 -9.73 7.36 2.97
CA ILE A 2 -8.51 8.15 3.20
C ILE A 2 -7.74 7.61 4.41
N GLU A 3 -8.46 7.31 5.51
CA GLU A 3 -7.90 6.68 6.70
C GLU A 3 -7.26 5.33 6.40
N TYR A 4 -7.89 4.51 5.54
CA TYR A 4 -7.33 3.22 5.13
C TYR A 4 -6.01 3.38 4.35
N ILE A 5 -5.97 4.32 3.39
CA ILE A 5 -4.76 4.66 2.64
C ILE A 5 -3.66 5.16 3.58
N TYR A 6 -4.02 6.04 4.52
CA TYR A 6 -3.10 6.55 5.52
C TYR A 6 -2.54 5.42 6.39
N ALA A 7 -3.40 4.50 6.86
CA ALA A 7 -2.99 3.38 7.69
C ALA A 7 -1.98 2.47 6.97
N ILE A 8 -2.24 2.11 5.71
CA ILE A 8 -1.31 1.34 4.87
C ILE A 8 0.04 2.07 4.76
N VAL A 9 0.02 3.34 4.34
CA VAL A 9 1.26 4.10 4.13
C VAL A 9 2.01 4.30 5.44
N SER A 10 1.32 4.57 6.54
CA SER A 10 1.91 4.70 7.88
C SER A 10 2.60 3.41 8.30
N LYS A 11 1.97 2.25 8.10
CA LYS A 11 2.58 0.95 8.39
C LYS A 11 3.84 0.71 7.57
N THR A 12 3.89 1.08 6.30
CA THR A 12 5.16 0.97 5.52
C THR A 12 6.29 1.82 6.10
N ARG A 13 5.97 2.91 6.81
CA ARG A 13 6.98 3.80 7.41
C ARG A 13 7.46 3.33 8.78
N SER A 14 6.68 2.50 9.46
CA SER A 14 7.01 1.92 10.76
C SER A 14 7.48 0.47 10.68
N ASP A 15 7.40 -0.18 9.51
CA ASP A 15 7.86 -1.55 9.30
C ASP A 15 9.39 -1.62 9.44
N GLU A 16 9.86 -2.44 10.39
CA GLU A 16 11.27 -2.57 10.73
C GLU A 16 12.13 -3.14 9.61
N ARG A 17 11.53 -3.81 8.63
CA ARG A 17 12.23 -4.42 7.49
C ARG A 17 12.62 -3.41 6.44
N LEU A 18 11.94 -2.26 6.43
CA LEU A 18 12.13 -1.21 5.44
C LEU A 18 13.13 -0.17 5.94
N LEU A 19 14.11 0.16 5.10
CA LEU A 19 14.98 1.31 5.29
C LEU A 19 14.24 2.61 5.01
N PHE A 20 13.38 2.62 3.97
CA PHE A 20 12.45 3.71 3.69
C PHE A 20 11.08 3.17 3.31
N GLY A 21 10.06 3.59 4.06
CA GLY A 21 8.66 3.39 3.73
C GLY A 21 8.15 4.34 2.66
N ALA A 22 6.88 4.20 2.32
CA ALA A 22 6.25 5.04 1.31
C ALA A 22 6.15 6.52 1.76
N SER A 23 6.26 7.43 0.79
CA SER A 23 6.12 8.87 1.02
C SER A 23 4.64 9.31 0.90
N PRO A 24 4.28 10.53 1.34
CA PRO A 24 2.93 11.07 1.15
C PRO A 24 2.43 11.05 -0.30
N ARG A 25 3.33 11.12 -1.29
CA ARG A 25 2.99 10.98 -2.72
C ARG A 25 2.41 9.61 -3.06
N ALA A 26 2.78 8.56 -2.33
CA ALA A 26 2.18 7.25 -2.51
C ALA A 26 0.70 7.25 -2.10
N SER A 27 0.33 7.98 -1.03
CA SER A 27 -1.07 8.11 -0.59
C SER A 27 -1.95 8.75 -1.65
N GLU A 28 -1.46 9.81 -2.29
CA GLU A 28 -2.16 10.49 -3.39
C GLU A 28 -2.35 9.54 -4.59
N HIS A 29 -1.29 8.83 -4.98
CA HIS A 29 -1.36 7.88 -6.11
C HIS A 29 -2.26 6.68 -5.81
N LEU A 30 -2.30 6.19 -4.55
CA LEU A 30 -3.24 5.17 -4.12
C LEU A 30 -4.69 5.66 -4.26
N LEU A 31 -4.97 6.90 -3.86
CA LEU A 31 -6.30 7.48 -3.99
C LEU A 31 -6.74 7.59 -5.45
N TYR A 32 -5.87 8.11 -6.33
CA TYR A 32 -6.18 8.24 -7.75
C TYR A 32 -6.35 6.88 -8.44
N ALA A 33 -5.46 5.92 -8.18
CA ALA A 33 -5.55 4.59 -8.73
C ALA A 33 -6.80 3.84 -8.23
N ALA A 34 -7.16 3.99 -6.96
CA ALA A 34 -8.37 3.37 -6.41
C ALA A 34 -9.65 3.97 -7.02
N ARG A 35 -9.71 5.28 -7.24
CA ARG A 35 -10.83 5.93 -7.95
C ARG A 35 -10.92 5.47 -9.40
N ALA A 36 -9.79 5.35 -10.08
CA ALA A 36 -9.77 4.83 -11.45
C ALA A 36 -10.23 3.36 -11.50
N SER A 37 -9.79 2.53 -10.56
CA SER A 37 -10.26 1.14 -10.41
C SER A 37 -11.78 1.07 -10.21
N ALA A 38 -12.32 1.88 -9.29
CA ALA A 38 -13.75 1.93 -9.03
C ALA A 38 -14.56 2.31 -10.27
N PHE A 39 -14.08 3.33 -11.00
CA PHE A 39 -14.71 3.78 -12.23
C PHE A 39 -14.71 2.70 -13.32
N LEU A 40 -13.60 1.99 -13.49
CA LEU A 40 -13.50 0.87 -14.43
C LEU A 40 -14.44 -0.29 -14.05
N ASP A 41 -14.70 -0.46 -12.75
CA ASP A 41 -15.65 -1.43 -12.21
C ASP A 41 -17.12 -0.90 -12.19
N GLY A 42 -17.39 0.27 -12.80
CA GLY A 42 -18.73 0.84 -12.94
C GLY A 42 -19.29 1.54 -11.70
N ARG A 43 -18.45 1.83 -10.71
CA ARG A 43 -18.81 2.55 -9.47
C ARG A 43 -18.33 4.00 -9.52
N ASP A 44 -19.10 4.89 -8.92
CA ASP A 44 -18.81 6.32 -8.78
C ASP A 44 -18.01 6.68 -7.52
N TYR A 45 -17.87 5.72 -6.59
CA TYR A 45 -17.06 5.85 -5.38
C TYR A 45 -16.08 4.68 -5.20
N ALA A 46 -14.90 4.99 -4.66
CA ALA A 46 -13.90 4.00 -4.30
C ALA A 46 -14.21 3.37 -2.95
N ILE A 47 -13.96 2.07 -2.84
CA ILE A 47 -14.07 1.27 -1.61
C ILE A 47 -12.67 0.78 -1.20
N PRO A 48 -12.49 0.26 0.03
CA PRO A 48 -11.21 -0.25 0.50
C PRO A 48 -10.59 -1.31 -0.43
N ASP A 49 -11.41 -2.17 -1.05
CA ASP A 49 -10.91 -3.21 -1.96
C ASP A 49 -10.30 -2.63 -3.25
N ASP A 50 -10.72 -1.45 -3.71
CA ASP A 50 -10.04 -0.75 -4.81
C ASP A 50 -8.62 -0.36 -4.44
N VAL A 51 -8.41 0.07 -3.19
CA VAL A 51 -7.08 0.41 -2.68
C VAL A 51 -6.22 -0.84 -2.64
N LYS A 52 -6.75 -1.97 -2.13
CA LYS A 52 -6.04 -3.25 -2.09
C LYS A 52 -5.61 -3.71 -3.49
N LYS A 53 -6.52 -3.62 -4.47
CA LYS A 53 -6.30 -4.03 -5.87
C LYS A 53 -5.13 -3.29 -6.53
N VAL A 54 -4.94 -2.01 -6.21
CA VAL A 54 -3.89 -1.18 -6.83
C VAL A 54 -2.63 -1.02 -5.96
N ALA A 55 -2.68 -1.40 -4.69
CA ALA A 55 -1.63 -1.09 -3.72
C ALA A 55 -0.27 -1.67 -4.11
N GLN A 56 -0.21 -2.93 -4.55
CA GLN A 56 1.05 -3.55 -4.95
C GLN A 56 1.71 -2.81 -6.12
N ALA A 57 0.93 -2.43 -7.15
CA ALA A 57 1.43 -1.70 -8.31
C ALA A 57 1.93 -0.30 -7.94
N VAL A 58 1.26 0.39 -7.00
CA VAL A 58 1.65 1.73 -6.56
C VAL A 58 2.88 1.70 -5.64
N LEU A 59 2.98 0.72 -4.75
CA LEU A 59 3.96 0.70 -3.65
C LEU A 59 5.25 -0.05 -3.96
N SER A 60 5.26 -1.09 -4.81
CA SER A 60 6.40 -2.03 -4.93
C SER A 60 7.75 -1.37 -5.24
N HIS A 61 7.75 -0.26 -5.99
CA HIS A 61 8.96 0.47 -6.39
C HIS A 61 9.25 1.70 -5.52
N ARG A 62 8.49 1.88 -4.43
CA ARG A 62 8.57 3.05 -3.54
C ARG A 62 9.08 2.71 -2.15
N LEU A 63 9.36 1.43 -1.89
CA LEU A 63 9.89 0.93 -0.63
C LEU A 63 11.34 0.53 -0.84
N LEU A 64 12.19 0.85 0.14
CA LEU A 64 13.56 0.36 0.18
C LEU A 64 13.68 -0.65 1.31
N LEU A 65 14.03 -1.89 0.98
CA LEU A 65 14.26 -2.97 1.95
C LEU A 65 15.65 -2.82 2.58
N LYS A 66 15.80 -3.20 3.85
CA LYS A 66 17.14 -3.32 4.45
C LYS A 66 17.86 -4.56 3.91
N ALA A 67 19.18 -4.47 3.79
CA ALA A 67 19.98 -5.51 3.16
C ALA A 67 19.90 -6.87 3.88
N GLU A 68 19.79 -6.87 5.23
CA GLU A 68 19.65 -8.13 5.97
C GLU A 68 18.42 -8.94 5.56
N TYR A 69 17.27 -8.30 5.36
CA TYR A 69 16.03 -8.98 4.95
C TYR A 69 16.05 -9.37 3.47
N GLU A 70 16.73 -8.61 2.61
CA GLU A 70 16.92 -8.99 1.21
C GLU A 70 17.72 -10.29 1.10
N LEU A 71 18.75 -10.47 1.92
CA LEU A 71 19.56 -11.70 1.98
C LEU A 71 18.78 -12.90 2.51
N GLU A 72 17.79 -12.68 3.37
CA GLU A 72 16.84 -13.70 3.86
C GLU A 72 15.76 -14.06 2.82
N GLY A 73 15.75 -13.41 1.66
CA GLY A 73 14.80 -13.67 0.58
C GLY A 73 13.46 -12.94 0.72
N VAL A 74 13.35 -12.00 1.68
CA VAL A 74 12.15 -11.17 1.84
C VAL A 74 12.03 -10.22 0.66
N SER A 75 10.80 -10.00 0.19
CA SER A 75 10.52 -9.07 -0.92
C SER A 75 9.61 -7.92 -0.49
N THR A 76 9.77 -6.74 -1.11
CA THR A 76 8.86 -5.61 -0.88
C THR A 76 7.41 -5.96 -1.22
N LYS A 77 7.18 -6.85 -2.19
CA LYS A 77 5.85 -7.35 -2.57
C LYS A 77 5.17 -8.12 -1.43
N GLU A 78 5.95 -8.93 -0.72
CA GLU A 78 5.47 -9.70 0.43
C GLU A 78 5.12 -8.79 1.60
N ILE A 79 6.01 -7.83 1.93
CA ILE A 79 5.74 -6.81 2.96
C ILE A 79 4.47 -6.03 2.65
N ILE A 80 4.28 -5.60 1.40
CA ILE A 80 3.06 -4.88 1.01
C ILE A 80 1.81 -5.74 1.21
N ARG A 81 1.86 -7.02 0.83
CA ARG A 81 0.74 -7.96 1.01
C ARG A 81 0.37 -8.09 2.48
N GLU A 82 1.34 -8.35 3.34
CA GLU A 82 1.15 -8.47 4.79
C GLU A 82 0.58 -7.19 5.40
N ILE A 83 1.14 -6.02 5.05
CA ILE A 83 0.63 -4.73 5.52
C ILE A 83 -0.83 -4.55 5.15
N ILE A 84 -1.23 -4.90 3.92
CA ILE A 84 -2.62 -4.79 3.47
C ILE A 84 -3.55 -5.73 4.26
N GLU A 85 -3.12 -6.97 4.50
CA GLU A 85 -3.88 -7.98 5.24
C GLU A 85 -4.07 -7.60 6.72
N GLU A 86 -3.04 -7.05 7.35
CA GLU A 86 -3.09 -6.62 8.76
C GLU A 86 -3.79 -5.28 8.97
N THR A 87 -3.98 -4.48 7.92
CA THR A 87 -4.60 -3.16 8.06
C THR A 87 -6.11 -3.30 8.14
N GLU A 88 -6.67 -2.98 9.30
CA GLU A 88 -8.11 -2.95 9.51
C GLU A 88 -8.79 -1.99 8.53
N VAL A 89 -9.89 -2.46 7.95
CA VAL A 89 -10.73 -1.65 7.08
C VAL A 89 -11.62 -0.77 7.98
N PRO A 90 -11.57 0.57 7.86
CA PRO A 90 -12.45 1.45 8.64
C PRO A 90 -13.92 1.17 8.37
N VAL A 91 -14.75 1.24 9.42
CA VAL A 91 -16.21 1.04 9.39
C VAL A 91 -16.92 2.30 8.93
#